data_AF-A0A0D7Q4H9-F1
#
_entry.id   AF-A0A0D7Q4H9-F1
#
_cell.length_a   1.000
_cell.length_b   1.000
_cell.length_c   1.000
_cell.angle_alpha   90.00
_cell.angle_beta   90.00
_cell.angle_gamma   90.00
#
_symmetry.space_group_name_H-M   'P 1'
#
loop_
_entity.id
_entity.type
_entity.pdbx_description
1 polymer ?
#
loop_
_entity_poly.entity_id
_entity_poly.type
_entity_poly.pdbx_seq_one_letter_code
_entity_poly.pdbx_strand_id
1 'polypeptide(L)'
;MSVLCMTRNKLCGCSRHARLGRAIRIALLSTFLMAPALSAGAEEAKPLRLCADPTNLPFSSDDPAKPGLYLEIGQAVAQRLGRTVSYNWYKSYFGKRTVRETLLSRQCDAMVGLPLVDDFMGPAVIFSKPIAHEGYALVGAKDRKLAGLDDLKGLRVAVQYQSTPQNLLAMRDEIQKVTVLSPDEGMAALEQGKVDAAFIWAPVAGWLNRSVYADKYQVVSTEGDGLLWETAIGFAKGSSALRDEVDSVLPSLQPEIAALFAKYGVPNGAPVKFGQVDRAKPFAEARGPVTVGQAVATDKPVQTAAVTGDIKVGQETFNGTCAHCHGPDAVQAERKIDLRLLKKRYADDMESTFWKTVHDGRPSKGMPAWKDVFSDDELKNVYDYLQTVQDTAN
;
A
#
# COMPACT_ATOMS: atom_id res chain seq x y z
N MET A 1 3.99 -1.50 -74.05
CA MET A 1 5.45 -1.29 -74.17
C MET A 1 6.10 -2.48 -73.49
N SER A 2 6.27 -3.56 -74.25
CA SER A 2 7.54 -3.92 -74.91
C SER A 2 8.47 -4.60 -73.88
N VAL A 3 8.45 -5.92 -73.66
CA VAL A 3 8.73 -7.06 -74.57
C VAL A 3 10.22 -7.46 -74.55
N LEU A 4 10.42 -8.80 -74.54
CA LEU A 4 11.61 -9.58 -74.93
C LEU A 4 12.74 -9.72 -73.89
N CYS A 5 13.46 -10.85 -73.73
CA CYS A 5 13.46 -12.18 -74.36
C CYS A 5 14.43 -13.05 -73.51
N MET A 6 14.10 -14.30 -73.14
CA MET A 6 14.66 -15.57 -73.68
C MET A 6 16.20 -15.62 -73.77
N THR A 7 16.89 -16.68 -73.35
CA THR A 7 16.82 -18.07 -73.86
C THR A 7 17.56 -19.01 -72.90
N ARG A 8 17.04 -20.22 -72.54
CA ARG A 8 17.16 -21.52 -73.25
C ARG A 8 18.65 -21.94 -73.44
N ASN A 9 19.11 -23.18 -73.24
CA ASN A 9 18.48 -24.50 -73.31
C ASN A 9 19.56 -25.58 -73.00
N LYS A 10 19.12 -26.80 -72.62
CA LYS A 10 19.66 -28.12 -73.05
C LYS A 10 21.07 -28.53 -72.54
N LEU A 11 21.44 -29.79 -72.30
CA LEU A 11 20.96 -31.10 -72.75
C LEU A 11 21.53 -32.24 -71.85
N CYS A 12 20.86 -33.38 -71.95
CA CYS A 12 21.11 -34.72 -71.41
C CYS A 12 22.43 -35.39 -71.85
N GLY A 13 22.91 -36.36 -71.05
CA GLY A 13 23.86 -37.43 -71.43
C GLY A 13 24.47 -38.08 -70.17
N CYS A 14 24.01 -39.22 -69.65
CA CYS A 14 24.03 -40.63 -70.11
C CYS A 14 25.41 -41.34 -70.06
N SER A 15 25.38 -42.56 -69.50
CA SER A 15 26.34 -43.69 -69.59
C SER A 15 27.57 -43.65 -68.65
N ARG A 16 27.65 -44.52 -67.63
CA ARG A 16 27.99 -45.97 -67.57
C ARG A 16 29.51 -46.23 -67.58
N HIS A 17 29.95 -47.00 -66.57
CA HIS A 17 31.00 -48.05 -66.52
C HIS A 17 31.75 -47.97 -65.17
N ALA A 18 31.59 -48.90 -64.23
CA ALA A 18 31.88 -50.34 -64.21
C ALA A 18 33.28 -50.68 -63.65
N ARG A 19 33.24 -51.61 -62.68
CA ARG A 19 34.29 -52.52 -62.14
C ARG A 19 35.18 -51.99 -61.02
N LEU A 20 35.04 -52.51 -59.80
CA LEU A 20 35.44 -53.83 -59.24
C LEU A 20 36.93 -53.86 -58.84
N GLY A 21 37.20 -53.89 -57.53
CA GLY A 21 38.55 -54.06 -56.98
C GLY A 21 38.50 -54.32 -55.47
N ARG A 22 38.61 -55.58 -55.10
CA ARG A 22 38.51 -56.18 -53.76
C ARG A 22 39.75 -55.82 -52.90
N ALA A 23 39.57 -55.40 -51.65
CA ALA A 23 40.55 -55.67 -50.59
C ALA A 23 39.89 -55.65 -49.20
N ILE A 24 39.98 -56.81 -48.55
CA ILE A 24 39.54 -57.13 -47.19
C ILE A 24 40.47 -56.44 -46.19
N ARG A 25 39.96 -55.90 -45.07
CA ARG A 25 40.45 -56.17 -43.69
C ARG A 25 39.81 -55.29 -42.61
N ILE A 26 39.36 -56.01 -41.57
CA ILE A 26 39.30 -55.63 -40.14
C ILE A 26 38.08 -54.81 -39.70
N ALA A 27 37.14 -55.55 -39.10
CA ALA A 27 36.16 -55.05 -38.16
C ALA A 27 36.89 -54.44 -36.94
N LEU A 28 36.68 -53.14 -36.72
CA LEU A 28 36.78 -52.51 -35.42
C LEU A 28 35.38 -51.99 -35.11
N LEU A 29 34.61 -52.79 -34.38
CA LEU A 29 33.45 -52.30 -33.63
C LEU A 29 33.98 -51.22 -32.68
N SER A 30 33.86 -49.96 -33.11
CA SER A 30 34.05 -48.81 -32.26
C SER A 30 32.74 -48.65 -31.50
N THR A 31 32.63 -49.34 -30.37
CA THR A 31 31.66 -49.03 -29.33
C THR A 31 31.93 -47.60 -28.88
N PHE A 32 31.29 -46.63 -29.55
CA PHE A 32 31.07 -45.31 -28.97
C PHE A 32 30.17 -45.55 -27.76
N LEU A 33 30.78 -45.71 -26.58
CA LEU A 33 30.10 -45.42 -25.33
C LEU A 33 29.73 -43.93 -25.41
N MET A 34 28.53 -43.63 -25.91
CA MET A 34 27.83 -42.44 -25.46
C MET A 34 27.62 -42.65 -23.97
N ALA A 35 28.54 -42.11 -23.16
CA ALA A 35 28.22 -41.80 -21.78
C ALA A 35 26.90 -41.01 -21.82
N PRO A 36 25.86 -41.44 -21.10
CA PRO A 36 24.74 -40.55 -20.86
C PRO A 36 25.36 -39.38 -20.09
N ALA A 37 25.49 -38.24 -20.76
CA ALA A 37 25.64 -36.99 -20.05
C ALA A 37 24.44 -36.96 -19.11
N LEU A 38 24.71 -37.16 -17.81
CA LEU A 38 23.77 -36.78 -16.78
C LEU A 38 23.55 -35.28 -16.97
N SER A 39 22.55 -34.91 -17.78
CA SER A 39 21.73 -33.78 -17.42
C SER A 39 21.12 -34.16 -16.08
N ALA A 40 21.88 -33.93 -15.01
CA ALA A 40 21.28 -33.55 -13.75
C ALA A 40 20.33 -32.42 -14.13
N GLY A 41 19.03 -32.74 -14.17
CA GLY A 41 18.02 -31.73 -14.40
C GLY A 41 18.28 -30.66 -13.36
N ALA A 42 18.77 -29.51 -13.79
CA ALA A 42 18.60 -28.31 -13.01
C ALA A 42 17.09 -28.19 -12.89
N GLU A 43 16.54 -28.65 -11.77
CA GLU A 43 15.14 -28.45 -11.44
C GLU A 43 14.96 -26.93 -11.49
N GLU A 44 14.29 -26.44 -12.53
CA GLU A 44 14.19 -25.01 -12.80
C GLU A 44 13.64 -24.35 -11.54
N ALA A 45 14.43 -23.46 -10.93
CA ALA A 45 14.12 -22.93 -9.63
C ALA A 45 12.74 -22.26 -9.67
N LYS A 46 11.83 -22.70 -8.79
CA LYS A 46 10.44 -22.22 -8.79
C LYS A 46 10.41 -20.69 -8.74
N PRO A 47 9.62 -20.03 -9.62
CA PRO A 47 9.53 -18.58 -9.63
C PRO A 47 9.16 -18.02 -8.26
N LEU A 48 9.74 -16.89 -7.89
CA LEU A 48 9.30 -16.10 -6.74
C LEU A 48 8.01 -15.38 -7.14
N ARG A 49 6.86 -15.76 -6.56
CA ARG A 49 5.57 -15.12 -6.82
C ARG A 49 5.44 -13.87 -5.95
N LEU A 50 5.27 -12.71 -6.56
CA LEU A 50 5.15 -11.43 -5.87
C LEU A 50 3.72 -10.91 -5.93
N CYS A 51 3.18 -10.50 -4.78
CA CYS A 51 1.92 -9.77 -4.74
C CYS A 51 2.17 -8.31 -5.12
N ALA A 52 1.38 -7.77 -6.05
CA ALA A 52 1.57 -6.41 -6.56
C ALA A 52 0.27 -5.75 -7.00
N ASP A 53 0.23 -4.42 -6.99
CA ASP A 53 -0.88 -3.66 -7.58
C ASP A 53 -0.54 -3.27 -9.03
N PRO A 54 -1.42 -3.55 -10.02
CA PRO A 54 -1.15 -3.22 -11.42
C PRO A 54 -1.11 -1.71 -11.74
N THR A 55 -1.57 -0.81 -10.86
CA THR A 55 -1.60 0.64 -11.14
C THR A 55 -1.22 1.50 -9.92
N ASN A 56 -0.13 1.16 -9.24
CA ASN A 56 0.30 1.84 -8.02
C ASN A 56 1.71 2.43 -8.17
N LEU A 57 1.96 3.18 -9.25
CA LEU A 57 3.23 3.88 -9.39
C LEU A 57 3.41 4.91 -8.25
N PRO A 58 4.64 5.07 -7.72
CA PRO A 58 5.90 4.51 -8.22
C PRO A 58 6.20 3.06 -7.84
N PHE A 59 5.36 2.40 -7.04
CA PHE A 59 5.66 1.11 -6.44
C PHE A 59 5.52 -0.07 -7.40
N SER A 60 4.41 -0.14 -8.14
CA SER A 60 4.16 -1.25 -9.05
C SER A 60 3.24 -0.86 -10.21
N SER A 61 3.46 -1.45 -11.38
CA SER A 61 2.56 -1.39 -12.53
C SER A 61 2.61 -2.67 -13.35
N ASP A 62 1.51 -3.01 -14.01
CA ASP A 62 1.45 -4.07 -15.01
C ASP A 62 1.95 -3.64 -16.40
N ASP A 63 2.34 -2.37 -16.58
CA ASP A 63 3.09 -1.88 -17.73
C ASP A 63 4.56 -2.34 -17.64
N PRO A 64 5.03 -3.25 -18.53
CA PRO A 64 6.41 -3.73 -18.50
C PRO A 64 7.45 -2.64 -18.76
N ALA A 65 7.09 -1.51 -19.37
CA ALA A 65 7.99 -0.38 -19.57
C ALA A 65 8.21 0.43 -18.28
N LYS A 66 7.32 0.28 -17.29
CA LYS A 66 7.35 1.01 -16.02
C LYS A 66 6.96 0.09 -14.85
N PRO A 67 7.74 -0.98 -14.59
CA PRO A 67 7.34 -2.02 -13.64
C PRO A 67 7.13 -1.48 -12.21
N GLY A 68 7.87 -0.45 -11.80
CA GLY A 68 7.76 0.14 -10.47
C GLY A 68 8.84 -0.34 -9.50
N LEU A 69 9.08 0.48 -8.48
CA LEU A 69 10.11 0.31 -7.45
C LEU A 69 10.06 -1.06 -6.78
N TYR A 70 8.89 -1.49 -6.30
CA TYR A 70 8.73 -2.74 -5.58
C TYR A 70 8.89 -3.96 -6.48
N LEU A 71 8.50 -3.86 -7.75
CA LEU A 71 8.71 -4.94 -8.70
C LEU A 71 10.18 -5.11 -9.04
N GLU A 72 10.91 -4.00 -9.24
CA GLU A 72 12.35 -4.05 -9.50
C GLU A 72 13.14 -4.55 -8.28
N ILE A 73 12.74 -4.17 -7.05
CA ILE A 73 13.32 -4.76 -5.83
C ILE A 73 13.06 -6.27 -5.79
N GLY A 74 11.82 -6.70 -6.06
CA GLY A 74 11.48 -8.12 -6.09
C GLY A 74 12.20 -8.91 -7.19
N GLN A 75 12.43 -8.29 -8.35
CA GLN A 75 13.25 -8.84 -9.44
C GLN A 75 14.71 -9.01 -9.02
N ALA A 76 15.31 -8.00 -8.40
CA ALA A 76 16.69 -8.06 -7.91
C ALA A 76 16.87 -9.16 -6.84
N VAL A 77 15.90 -9.28 -5.92
CA VAL A 77 15.86 -10.37 -4.93
C VAL A 77 15.77 -11.74 -5.62
N ALA A 78 14.82 -11.92 -6.54
CA ALA A 78 14.67 -13.19 -7.25
C ALA A 78 15.93 -13.57 -8.04
N GLN A 79 16.56 -12.60 -8.72
CA GLN A 79 17.81 -12.80 -9.43
C GLN A 79 18.93 -13.29 -8.51
N ARG A 80 19.05 -12.73 -7.30
CA ARG A 80 20.04 -13.18 -6.30
C ARG A 80 19.77 -14.55 -5.73
N LEU A 81 18.50 -14.96 -5.71
CA LEU A 81 18.08 -16.32 -5.35
C LEU A 81 18.17 -17.30 -6.52
N GLY A 82 18.56 -16.86 -7.73
CA GLY A 82 18.58 -17.71 -8.93
C GLY A 82 17.18 -18.12 -9.42
N ARG A 83 16.16 -17.31 -9.13
CA ARG A 83 14.75 -17.55 -9.46
C ARG A 83 14.26 -16.53 -10.50
N THR A 84 13.28 -16.92 -11.30
CA THR A 84 12.47 -15.97 -12.07
C THR A 84 11.39 -15.34 -11.17
N VAL A 85 10.74 -14.28 -11.64
CA VAL A 85 9.58 -13.68 -10.96
C VAL A 85 8.28 -14.01 -11.69
N SER A 86 7.20 -14.07 -10.93
CA SER A 86 5.84 -13.97 -11.45
C SER A 86 5.00 -13.10 -10.53
N TYR A 87 3.91 -12.52 -11.06
CA TYR A 87 3.13 -11.51 -10.34
C TYR A 87 1.71 -11.98 -10.11
N ASN A 88 1.22 -11.76 -8.89
CA ASN A 88 -0.19 -11.86 -8.56
C ASN A 88 -0.77 -10.45 -8.39
N TRP A 89 -1.51 -10.01 -9.39
CA TRP A 89 -2.05 -8.66 -9.46
C TRP A 89 -3.31 -8.51 -8.62
N TYR A 90 -3.30 -7.55 -7.70
CA TYR A 90 -4.45 -7.20 -6.88
C TYR A 90 -4.39 -5.74 -6.43
N LYS A 91 -5.51 -5.03 -6.52
CA LYS A 91 -5.59 -3.61 -6.16
C LYS A 91 -5.38 -3.39 -4.66
N SER A 92 -4.38 -2.58 -4.30
CA SER A 92 -3.93 -2.36 -2.94
C SER A 92 -4.72 -1.30 -2.15
N TYR A 93 -5.77 -0.72 -2.73
CA TYR A 93 -6.59 0.35 -2.11
C TYR A 93 -7.07 0.02 -0.69
N PHE A 94 -7.26 -1.26 -0.37
CA PHE A 94 -7.78 -1.72 0.92
C PHE A 94 -6.68 -2.23 1.87
N GLY A 95 -5.43 -1.77 1.70
CA GLY A 95 -4.31 -1.99 2.62
C GLY A 95 -4.19 -3.44 3.09
N LYS A 96 -4.50 -3.67 4.37
CA LYS A 96 -4.48 -5.01 4.99
C LYS A 96 -5.29 -6.04 4.19
N ARG A 97 -6.46 -5.70 3.59
CA ARG A 97 -7.30 -6.66 2.84
C ARG A 97 -6.52 -7.30 1.69
N THR A 98 -5.70 -6.52 1.00
CA THR A 98 -4.83 -7.01 -0.08
C THR A 98 -3.93 -8.12 0.44
N VAL A 99 -3.32 -7.95 1.61
CA VAL A 99 -2.47 -8.96 2.24
C VAL A 99 -3.26 -10.24 2.57
N ARG A 100 -4.50 -10.09 3.06
CA ARG A 100 -5.42 -11.21 3.33
C ARG A 100 -5.73 -11.99 2.06
N GLU A 101 -6.23 -11.31 1.03
CA GLU A 101 -6.72 -11.94 -0.20
C GLU A 101 -5.61 -12.53 -1.05
N THR A 102 -4.38 -12.04 -0.92
CA THR A 102 -3.25 -12.45 -1.77
C THR A 102 -2.23 -13.30 -1.00
N LEU A 103 -1.38 -12.67 -0.17
CA LEU A 103 -0.29 -13.32 0.54
C LEU A 103 -0.78 -14.42 1.49
N LEU A 104 -1.79 -14.13 2.32
CA LEU A 104 -2.29 -15.10 3.31
C LEU A 104 -3.16 -16.19 2.67
N SER A 105 -3.80 -15.91 1.54
CA SER A 105 -4.47 -16.89 0.69
C SER A 105 -3.52 -17.64 -0.26
N ARG A 106 -2.19 -17.48 -0.09
CA ARG A 106 -1.12 -18.20 -0.82
C ARG A 106 -1.10 -17.96 -2.34
N GLN A 107 -1.68 -16.85 -2.80
CA GLN A 107 -1.63 -16.48 -4.22
C GLN A 107 -0.23 -16.05 -4.65
N CYS A 108 0.56 -15.51 -3.72
CA CYS A 108 1.98 -15.19 -3.91
C CYS A 108 2.81 -15.67 -2.71
N ASP A 109 4.13 -15.57 -2.84
CA ASP A 109 5.11 -15.97 -1.81
C ASP A 109 5.60 -14.80 -0.96
N ALA A 110 5.66 -13.60 -1.54
CA ALA A 110 6.16 -12.40 -0.88
C ALA A 110 5.44 -11.12 -1.36
N MET A 111 5.39 -10.10 -0.50
CA MET A 111 4.92 -8.75 -0.82
C MET A 111 5.95 -7.72 -0.37
N VAL A 112 6.46 -6.93 -1.31
CA VAL A 112 7.50 -5.93 -1.05
C VAL A 112 6.86 -4.65 -0.52
N GLY A 113 7.51 -3.98 0.44
CA GLY A 113 7.10 -2.66 0.92
C GLY A 113 5.98 -2.66 1.95
N LEU A 114 5.86 -3.73 2.74
CA LEU A 114 4.93 -3.73 3.87
C LEU A 114 5.52 -2.93 5.04
N PRO A 115 4.69 -2.19 5.80
CA PRO A 115 5.16 -1.47 6.98
C PRO A 115 5.62 -2.47 8.04
N LEU A 116 6.84 -2.29 8.52
CA LEU A 116 7.45 -3.10 9.57
C LEU A 116 7.05 -2.51 10.93
N VAL A 117 5.87 -2.86 11.40
CA VAL A 117 5.33 -2.48 12.71
C VAL A 117 4.72 -3.70 13.39
N ASP A 118 4.88 -3.81 14.71
CA ASP A 118 4.56 -5.03 15.49
C ASP A 118 3.09 -5.48 15.37
N ASP A 119 2.16 -4.56 15.12
CA ASP A 119 0.71 -4.82 15.02
C ASP A 119 0.22 -5.01 13.57
N PHE A 120 1.11 -4.92 12.57
CA PHE A 120 0.72 -5.10 11.18
C PHE A 120 0.43 -6.58 10.89
N MET A 121 -0.85 -6.91 10.73
CA MET A 121 -1.34 -8.26 10.42
C MET A 121 -1.08 -9.31 11.52
N GLY A 122 -0.64 -8.87 12.70
CA GLY A 122 -0.32 -9.74 13.84
C GLY A 122 0.66 -10.85 13.45
N PRO A 123 0.55 -12.07 14.03
CA PRO A 123 1.50 -13.14 13.76
C PRO A 123 1.33 -13.79 12.38
N ALA A 124 0.33 -13.37 11.58
CA ALA A 124 0.04 -14.00 10.29
C ALA A 124 1.08 -13.65 9.21
N VAL A 125 1.76 -12.51 9.36
CA VAL A 125 2.83 -12.05 8.48
C VAL A 125 4.14 -12.02 9.26
N ILE A 126 5.21 -12.47 8.63
CA ILE A 126 6.59 -12.32 9.10
C ILE A 126 7.35 -11.48 8.08
N PHE A 127 8.41 -10.81 8.51
CA PHE A 127 9.11 -9.84 7.69
C PHE A 127 10.59 -10.21 7.51
N SER A 128 11.16 -9.77 6.39
CA SER A 128 12.61 -9.65 6.23
C SER A 128 13.16 -8.57 7.16
N LYS A 129 14.50 -8.44 7.17
CA LYS A 129 15.17 -7.22 7.62
C LYS A 129 14.64 -5.99 6.87
N PRO A 130 14.67 -4.79 7.48
CA PRO A 130 14.25 -3.55 6.82
C PRO A 130 14.95 -3.32 5.48
N ILE A 131 14.21 -2.84 4.50
CA ILE A 131 14.74 -2.51 3.16
C ILE A 131 14.81 -1.00 2.90
N ALA A 132 13.94 -0.22 3.53
CA ALA A 132 13.86 1.23 3.35
C ALA A 132 12.97 1.89 4.40
N HIS A 133 12.91 3.21 4.37
CA HIS A 133 11.89 3.99 5.08
C HIS A 133 10.92 4.62 4.10
N GLU A 134 9.65 4.69 4.49
CA GLU A 134 8.62 5.42 3.75
C GLU A 134 7.77 6.24 4.71
N GLY A 135 7.20 7.33 4.20
CA GLY A 135 6.64 8.36 5.07
C GLY A 135 5.97 9.48 4.32
N TYR A 136 5.61 10.50 5.09
CA TYR A 136 5.20 11.80 4.57
C TYR A 136 6.42 12.71 4.37
N ALA A 137 6.26 13.71 3.51
CA ALA A 137 7.29 14.70 3.24
C ALA A 137 6.70 16.11 3.16
N LEU A 138 7.51 17.09 3.52
CA LEU A 138 7.31 18.47 3.11
C LEU A 138 7.85 18.66 1.70
N VAL A 139 7.07 19.32 0.85
CA VAL A 139 7.41 19.62 -0.54
C VAL A 139 7.30 21.12 -0.76
N GLY A 140 8.29 21.71 -1.43
CA GLY A 140 8.29 23.13 -1.77
C GLY A 140 9.39 23.51 -2.75
N ALA A 141 9.46 24.80 -3.09
CA ALA A 141 10.52 25.33 -3.96
C ALA A 141 11.92 25.04 -3.37
N LYS A 142 12.96 24.86 -4.21
CA LYS A 142 14.32 24.48 -3.77
C LYS A 142 14.97 25.46 -2.78
N ASP A 143 14.62 26.74 -2.86
CA ASP A 143 15.11 27.82 -2.00
C ASP A 143 14.28 27.99 -0.72
N ARG A 144 13.17 27.24 -0.58
CA ARG A 144 12.34 27.28 0.61
C ARG A 144 13.04 26.61 1.78
N LYS A 145 13.04 27.26 2.93
CA LYS A 145 13.42 26.58 4.17
C LYS A 145 12.28 25.65 4.60
N LEU A 146 12.56 24.34 4.73
CA LEU A 146 11.62 23.31 5.18
C LEU A 146 12.33 22.40 6.20
N ALA A 147 12.67 22.95 7.36
CA ALA A 147 13.36 22.22 8.43
C ALA A 147 12.41 21.80 9.57
N GLY A 148 11.14 22.19 9.53
CA GLY A 148 10.15 21.85 10.55
C GLY A 148 8.80 22.53 10.32
N LEU A 149 7.82 22.24 11.18
CA LEU A 149 6.47 22.82 11.08
C LEU A 149 6.47 24.35 11.27
N ASP A 150 7.43 24.90 12.00
CA ASP A 150 7.54 26.34 12.22
C ASP A 150 7.91 27.11 10.95
N ASP A 151 8.52 26.46 9.96
CA ASP A 151 8.79 27.08 8.66
C ASP A 151 7.53 27.15 7.77
N LEU A 152 6.41 26.55 8.21
CA LEU A 152 5.12 26.59 7.52
C LEU A 152 4.23 27.78 7.95
N LYS A 153 4.64 28.55 8.96
CA LYS A 153 3.86 29.67 9.48
C LYS A 153 3.63 30.71 8.39
N GLY A 154 2.37 31.13 8.23
CA GLY A 154 1.93 32.07 7.20
C GLY A 154 1.85 31.50 5.78
N LEU A 155 2.18 30.21 5.59
CA LEU A 155 2.12 29.57 4.28
C LEU A 155 0.75 28.94 4.02
N ARG A 156 0.37 28.89 2.74
CA ARG A 156 -0.67 27.97 2.24
C ARG A 156 -0.05 26.59 2.07
N VAL A 157 -0.54 25.61 2.80
CA VAL A 157 0.02 24.25 2.80
C VAL A 157 -1.03 23.28 2.30
N ALA A 158 -0.78 22.65 1.15
CA ALA A 158 -1.57 21.50 0.73
C ALA A 158 -1.33 20.35 1.71
N VAL A 159 -2.37 19.82 2.33
CA VAL A 159 -2.26 18.71 3.30
C VAL A 159 -3.18 17.58 2.89
N GLN A 160 -2.64 16.37 2.81
CA GLN A 160 -3.41 15.21 2.38
C GLN A 160 -4.49 14.88 3.39
N TYR A 161 -5.71 14.67 2.90
CA TYR A 161 -6.85 14.27 3.70
C TYR A 161 -6.63 12.90 4.39
N GLN A 162 -7.18 12.72 5.60
CA GLN A 162 -7.07 11.50 6.41
C GLN A 162 -5.63 11.04 6.63
N SER A 163 -4.72 11.98 6.89
CA SER A 163 -3.30 11.70 7.09
C SER A 163 -2.80 12.21 8.45
N THR A 164 -1.74 11.60 8.96
CA THR A 164 -1.05 12.09 10.17
C THR A 164 -0.65 13.57 10.03
N PRO A 165 -0.08 14.04 8.89
CA PRO A 165 0.12 15.46 8.62
C PRO A 165 -1.11 16.36 8.86
N GLN A 166 -2.30 15.92 8.45
CA GLN A 166 -3.52 16.70 8.64
C GLN A 166 -3.84 16.91 10.12
N ASN A 167 -3.73 15.83 10.91
CA ASN A 167 -3.95 15.88 12.36
C ASN A 167 -2.91 16.77 13.05
N LEU A 168 -1.64 16.67 12.65
CA LEU A 168 -0.56 17.48 13.20
C LEU A 168 -0.75 18.98 12.96
N LEU A 169 -1.28 19.34 11.79
CA LEU A 169 -1.52 20.74 11.44
C LEU A 169 -2.87 21.28 11.95
N ALA A 170 -3.77 20.42 12.43
CA ALA A 170 -5.15 20.80 12.77
C ALA A 170 -5.21 22.04 13.68
N MET A 171 -4.48 22.01 14.79
CA MET A 171 -4.45 23.06 15.82
C MET A 171 -3.47 24.21 15.54
N ARG A 172 -2.85 24.25 14.36
CA ARG A 172 -1.87 25.28 13.96
C ARG A 172 -2.58 26.33 13.11
N ASP A 173 -3.23 27.29 13.77
CA ASP A 173 -4.01 28.35 13.11
C ASP A 173 -3.11 29.34 12.34
N GLU A 174 -1.83 29.37 12.68
CA GLU A 174 -0.83 30.16 11.98
C GLU A 174 -0.44 29.57 10.61
N ILE A 175 -1.00 28.43 10.20
CA ILE A 175 -0.77 27.77 8.92
C ILE A 175 -2.09 27.73 8.13
N GLN A 176 -2.08 28.25 6.91
CA GLN A 176 -3.26 28.18 6.04
C GLN A 176 -3.33 26.80 5.35
N LYS A 177 -4.14 25.90 5.90
CA LYS A 177 -4.27 24.52 5.42
C LYS A 177 -5.20 24.44 4.21
N VAL A 178 -4.75 23.80 3.14
CA VAL A 178 -5.55 23.46 1.95
C VAL A 178 -5.64 21.95 1.86
N THR A 179 -6.79 21.38 2.22
CA THR A 179 -6.98 19.93 2.16
C THR A 179 -7.06 19.44 0.72
N VAL A 180 -6.27 18.42 0.39
CA VAL A 180 -6.29 17.73 -0.91
C VAL A 180 -6.60 16.25 -0.71
N LEU A 181 -7.25 15.61 -1.68
CA LEU A 181 -7.67 14.20 -1.55
C LEU A 181 -6.56 13.22 -1.92
N SER A 182 -5.54 13.66 -2.66
CA SER A 182 -4.41 12.83 -3.07
C SER A 182 -3.09 13.61 -3.08
N PRO A 183 -1.94 12.91 -3.06
CA PRO A 183 -0.64 13.55 -3.26
C PRO A 183 -0.54 14.24 -4.63
N ASP A 184 -1.13 13.67 -5.68
CA ASP A 184 -1.20 14.25 -7.03
C ASP A 184 -1.88 15.62 -7.04
N GLU A 185 -3.00 15.76 -6.34
CA GLU A 185 -3.69 17.04 -6.17
C GLU A 185 -2.83 18.06 -5.40
N GLY A 186 -2.10 17.60 -4.38
CA GLY A 186 -1.16 18.44 -3.63
C GLY A 186 -0.02 18.97 -4.49
N MET A 187 0.59 18.10 -5.30
CA MET A 187 1.64 18.49 -6.25
C MET A 187 1.11 19.41 -7.35
N ALA A 188 -0.10 19.16 -7.87
CA ALA A 188 -0.74 20.03 -8.85
C ALA A 188 -1.07 21.41 -8.28
N ALA A 189 -1.50 21.49 -7.01
CA ALA A 189 -1.75 22.75 -6.33
C ALA A 189 -0.46 23.56 -6.14
N LEU A 190 0.68 22.90 -5.85
CA LEU A 190 2.00 23.52 -5.82
C LEU A 190 2.42 24.08 -7.18
N GLU A 191 2.25 23.30 -8.24
CA GLU A 191 2.59 23.74 -9.61
C GLU A 191 1.75 24.95 -10.04
N GLN A 192 0.47 24.96 -9.68
CA GLN A 192 -0.46 26.05 -10.00
C GLN A 192 -0.28 27.29 -9.11
N GLY A 193 0.64 27.28 -8.14
CA GLY A 193 0.84 28.38 -7.18
C GLY A 193 -0.34 28.60 -6.23
N LYS A 194 -1.26 27.63 -6.12
CA LYS A 194 -2.41 27.66 -5.19
C LYS A 194 -1.98 27.46 -3.74
N VAL A 195 -0.85 26.80 -3.53
CA VAL A 195 -0.20 26.60 -2.23
C VAL A 195 1.28 26.92 -2.33
N ASP A 196 1.89 27.17 -1.18
CA ASP A 196 3.30 27.53 -1.02
C ASP A 196 4.15 26.30 -0.62
N ALA A 197 3.56 25.33 0.07
CA ALA A 197 4.17 24.05 0.41
C ALA A 197 3.11 22.93 0.35
N ALA A 198 3.55 21.67 0.35
CA ALA A 198 2.67 20.53 0.56
C ALA A 198 3.24 19.62 1.65
N PHE A 199 2.35 18.99 2.43
CA PHE A 199 2.67 17.95 3.40
C PHE A 199 1.86 16.69 3.05
N ILE A 200 2.48 15.81 2.27
CA ILE A 200 1.82 14.72 1.53
C ILE A 200 2.70 13.47 1.46
N TRP A 201 2.15 12.34 0.98
CA TRP A 201 2.87 11.07 0.84
C TRP A 201 4.16 11.19 0.03
N ALA A 202 5.31 10.90 0.64
CA ALA A 202 6.63 11.18 0.08
C ALA A 202 6.95 10.39 -1.20
N PRO A 203 6.63 9.08 -1.30
CA PRO A 203 6.91 8.32 -2.51
C PRO A 203 6.23 8.88 -3.76
N VAL A 204 4.95 9.25 -3.67
CA VAL A 204 4.24 9.83 -4.82
C VAL A 204 4.74 11.25 -5.11
N ALA A 205 4.97 12.07 -4.08
CA ALA A 205 5.53 13.41 -4.27
C ALA A 205 6.90 13.38 -4.98
N GLY A 206 7.78 12.50 -4.54
CA GLY A 206 9.11 12.29 -5.13
C GLY A 206 9.05 11.77 -6.57
N TRP A 207 8.22 10.77 -6.82
CA TRP A 207 7.99 10.24 -8.16
C TRP A 207 7.45 11.28 -9.13
N LEU A 208 6.44 12.05 -8.75
CA LEU A 208 5.88 13.10 -9.59
C LEU A 208 6.90 14.22 -9.80
N ASN A 209 7.65 14.60 -8.76
CA ASN A 209 8.72 15.59 -8.90
C ASN A 209 9.76 15.16 -9.95
N ARG A 210 10.17 13.88 -9.92
CA ARG A 210 11.10 13.31 -10.90
C ARG A 210 10.49 13.21 -12.30
N SER A 211 9.30 12.64 -12.42
CA SER A 211 8.74 12.19 -13.70
C SER A 211 7.92 13.24 -14.44
N VAL A 212 7.34 14.20 -13.72
CA VAL A 212 6.43 15.22 -14.26
C VAL A 212 7.03 16.62 -14.13
N TYR A 213 7.63 16.94 -12.98
CA TYR A 213 8.08 18.30 -12.65
C TYR A 213 9.58 18.54 -12.83
N ALA A 214 10.32 17.62 -13.47
CA ALA A 214 11.75 17.75 -13.77
C ALA A 214 12.60 18.19 -12.55
N ASP A 215 12.33 17.58 -11.38
CA ASP A 215 13.00 17.83 -10.11
C ASP A 215 12.94 19.29 -9.61
N LYS A 216 11.94 20.07 -10.05
CA LYS A 216 11.72 21.47 -9.67
C LYS A 216 11.59 21.69 -8.17
N TYR A 217 11.07 20.71 -7.43
CA TYR A 217 10.81 20.83 -5.99
C TYR A 217 11.88 20.15 -5.15
N GLN A 218 12.04 20.58 -3.91
CA GLN A 218 12.66 19.76 -2.86
C GLN A 218 11.57 18.91 -2.20
N VAL A 219 11.92 17.67 -1.85
CA VAL A 219 11.04 16.74 -1.12
C VAL A 219 11.81 16.29 0.11
N VAL A 220 11.33 16.70 1.28
CA VAL A 220 12.02 16.53 2.56
C VAL A 220 11.23 15.56 3.43
N SER A 221 11.75 14.35 3.61
CA SER A 221 11.13 13.32 4.46
C SER A 221 10.99 13.80 5.90
N THR A 222 9.85 13.45 6.51
CA THR A 222 9.54 13.83 7.89
C THR A 222 9.71 12.65 8.85
N GLU A 223 10.40 12.84 9.97
CA GLU A 223 10.48 11.87 11.08
C GLU A 223 9.48 12.22 12.19
N GLY A 224 8.84 11.21 12.76
CA GLY A 224 7.93 11.33 13.90
C GLY A 224 6.92 10.19 13.95
N ASP A 225 6.23 10.04 15.08
CA ASP A 225 5.20 9.02 15.27
C ASP A 225 4.13 9.13 14.16
N GLY A 226 3.97 8.07 13.37
CA GLY A 226 3.01 8.03 12.25
C GLY A 226 3.38 8.88 11.03
N LEU A 227 4.62 9.39 10.96
CA LEU A 227 5.13 10.15 9.81
C LEU A 227 6.14 9.37 8.94
N LEU A 228 6.78 8.36 9.52
CA LEU A 228 7.80 7.53 8.88
C LEU A 228 7.75 6.13 9.47
N TRP A 229 7.90 5.11 8.63
CA TRP A 229 8.00 3.72 9.06
C TRP A 229 9.11 3.02 8.29
N GLU A 230 9.74 2.05 8.93
CA GLU A 230 10.51 1.06 8.21
C GLU A 230 9.58 0.21 7.35
N THR A 231 10.09 -0.19 6.19
CA THR A 231 9.41 -1.11 5.28
C THR A 231 10.26 -2.36 5.11
N ALA A 232 9.59 -3.48 4.90
CA ALA A 232 10.22 -4.78 4.71
C ALA A 232 9.48 -5.61 3.65
N ILE A 233 10.06 -6.76 3.30
CA ILE A 233 9.38 -7.76 2.49
C ILE A 233 8.59 -8.64 3.45
N GLY A 234 7.27 -8.74 3.23
CA GLY A 234 6.37 -9.56 4.02
C GLY A 234 6.16 -10.94 3.42
N PHE A 235 6.06 -11.94 4.30
CA PHE A 235 5.81 -13.34 3.98
C PHE A 235 4.71 -13.89 4.89
N ALA A 236 3.97 -14.90 4.45
CA ALA A 236 3.07 -15.62 5.34
C ALA A 236 3.87 -16.29 6.49
N LYS A 237 3.29 -16.41 7.69
CA LYS A 237 3.93 -17.00 8.88
C LYS A 237 4.65 -18.33 8.65
N GLY A 238 4.12 -19.17 7.74
CA GLY A 238 4.69 -20.48 7.41
C GLY A 238 5.93 -20.44 6.51
N SER A 239 6.33 -19.27 6.00
CA SER A 239 7.36 -19.11 4.96
C SER A 239 8.72 -18.69 5.53
N SER A 240 9.06 -19.08 6.76
CA SER A 240 10.31 -18.67 7.41
C SER A 240 11.56 -19.01 6.60
N ALA A 241 11.61 -20.18 5.95
CA ALA A 241 12.75 -20.57 5.12
C ALA A 241 12.99 -19.61 3.95
N LEU A 242 11.92 -19.21 3.25
CA LEU A 242 12.02 -18.22 2.17
C LEU A 242 12.42 -16.83 2.71
N ARG A 243 11.87 -16.43 3.86
CA ARG A 243 12.26 -15.18 4.52
C ARG A 243 13.75 -15.19 4.89
N ASP A 244 14.27 -16.29 5.42
CA ASP A 244 15.69 -16.46 5.76
C ASP A 244 16.58 -16.46 4.51
N GLU A 245 16.14 -17.09 3.40
CA GLU A 245 16.81 -17.01 2.09
C GLU A 245 16.92 -15.56 1.61
N VAL A 246 15.82 -14.80 1.66
CA VAL A 246 15.79 -13.38 1.29
C VAL A 246 16.70 -12.55 2.21
N ASP A 247 16.63 -12.76 3.53
CA ASP A 247 17.48 -12.07 4.50
C ASP A 247 18.98 -12.32 4.30
N SER A 248 19.35 -13.46 3.73
CA SER A 248 20.74 -13.80 3.42
C SER A 248 21.32 -12.96 2.27
N VAL A 249 20.49 -12.56 1.29
CA VAL A 249 20.92 -11.81 0.11
C VAL A 249 20.73 -10.29 0.25
N LEU A 250 19.79 -9.85 1.11
CA LEU A 250 19.47 -8.44 1.31
C LEU A 250 20.69 -7.53 1.60
N PRO A 251 21.67 -7.91 2.44
CA PRO A 251 22.83 -7.04 2.69
C PRO A 251 23.62 -6.69 1.42
N SER A 252 23.72 -7.62 0.47
CA SER A 252 24.41 -7.39 -0.80
C SER A 252 23.59 -6.54 -1.79
N LEU A 253 22.26 -6.51 -1.63
CA LEU A 253 21.31 -5.78 -2.47
C LEU A 253 21.08 -4.34 -2.00
N GLN A 254 21.45 -4.00 -0.77
CA GLN A 254 21.19 -2.65 -0.22
C GLN A 254 21.65 -1.48 -1.12
N PRO A 255 22.84 -1.51 -1.76
CA PRO A 255 23.23 -0.46 -2.69
C PRO A 255 22.33 -0.35 -3.92
N GLU A 256 21.87 -1.49 -4.44
CA GLU A 256 20.95 -1.55 -5.59
C GLU A 256 19.55 -1.06 -5.21
N ILE A 257 19.05 -1.46 -4.04
CA ILE A 257 17.78 -0.95 -3.49
C ILE A 257 17.86 0.57 -3.36
N ALA A 258 18.92 1.12 -2.76
CA ALA A 258 19.11 2.57 -2.67
C ALA A 258 19.12 3.26 -4.05
N ALA A 259 19.75 2.66 -5.05
CA ALA A 259 19.75 3.17 -6.43
C ALA A 259 18.34 3.13 -7.06
N LEU A 260 17.53 2.11 -6.77
CA LEU A 260 16.14 2.02 -7.22
C LEU A 260 15.28 3.13 -6.59
N PHE A 261 15.41 3.38 -5.28
CA PHE A 261 14.72 4.50 -4.64
C PHE A 261 15.08 5.84 -5.31
N ALA A 262 16.36 6.07 -5.61
CA ALA A 262 16.81 7.27 -6.33
C ALA A 262 16.29 7.36 -7.78
N LYS A 263 16.26 6.22 -8.51
CA LYS A 263 15.71 6.09 -9.86
C LYS A 263 14.24 6.51 -9.90
N TYR A 264 13.45 6.05 -8.93
CA TYR A 264 12.03 6.37 -8.81
C TYR A 264 11.77 7.70 -8.08
N GLY A 265 12.82 8.43 -7.68
CA GLY A 265 12.67 9.70 -6.97
C GLY A 265 12.04 9.57 -5.58
N VAL A 266 11.90 8.35 -5.04
CA VAL A 266 11.32 8.11 -3.72
C VAL A 266 12.36 8.46 -2.65
N PRO A 267 12.06 9.42 -1.75
CA PRO A 267 13.01 9.81 -0.71
C PRO A 267 13.29 8.67 0.28
N ASN A 268 14.56 8.26 0.40
CA ASN A 268 15.01 7.23 1.36
C ASN A 268 16.29 7.67 2.11
N GLY A 269 16.53 8.99 2.17
CA GLY A 269 17.65 9.59 2.91
C GLY A 269 17.30 9.88 4.37
N ALA A 270 18.25 10.42 5.13
CA ALA A 270 18.03 10.82 6.52
C ALA A 270 16.86 11.82 6.60
N PRO A 271 15.80 11.50 7.36
CA PRO A 271 14.65 12.38 7.48
C PRO A 271 14.98 13.60 8.35
N VAL A 272 14.21 14.67 8.18
CA VAL A 272 14.26 15.80 9.11
C VAL A 272 13.43 15.46 10.33
N LYS A 273 14.00 15.65 11.52
CA LYS A 273 13.29 15.49 12.79
C LYS A 273 12.26 16.58 12.95
N PHE A 274 10.99 16.23 12.81
CA PHE A 274 9.92 17.12 13.20
C PHE A 274 9.83 17.05 14.72
N GLY A 275 10.06 18.20 15.37
CA GLY A 275 10.02 18.31 16.82
C GLY A 275 8.81 17.57 17.36
N GLN A 276 9.03 16.74 18.38
CA GLN A 276 7.96 16.07 19.10
C GLN A 276 6.83 17.09 19.30
N VAL A 277 5.63 16.75 18.83
CA VAL A 277 4.46 17.41 19.42
C VAL A 277 4.63 17.14 20.89
N ASP A 278 4.78 18.19 21.70
CA ASP A 278 4.67 18.04 23.14
C ASP A 278 3.41 17.23 23.35
N ARG A 279 3.56 15.96 23.75
CA ARG A 279 2.41 15.18 24.18
C ARG A 279 1.78 16.09 25.20
N ALA A 280 0.56 16.56 24.94
CA ALA A 280 -0.24 17.20 25.97
C ALA A 280 -0.05 16.32 27.20
N LYS A 281 0.50 16.91 28.27
CA LYS A 281 0.95 16.17 29.46
C LYS A 281 -0.08 15.05 29.70
N PRO A 282 0.33 13.79 29.87
CA PRO A 282 -0.58 12.81 30.43
C PRO A 282 -1.20 13.49 31.65
N PHE A 283 -2.53 13.48 31.75
CA PHE A 283 -3.16 13.79 33.04
C PHE A 283 -2.36 13.01 34.06
N ALA A 284 -1.69 13.73 34.97
CA ALA A 284 -0.88 13.10 35.99
C ALA A 284 -1.77 12.04 36.63
N GLU A 285 -1.33 10.78 36.61
CA GLU A 285 -1.97 9.74 37.39
C GLU A 285 -2.08 10.28 38.82
N ALA A 286 -3.31 10.64 39.21
CA ALA A 286 -3.61 10.91 40.59
C ALA A 286 -3.50 9.57 41.33
N ARG A 287 -2.27 9.18 41.68
CA ARG A 287 -2.00 8.12 42.64
C ARG A 287 -2.34 8.65 44.03
N GLY A 288 -3.63 8.65 44.33
CA GLY A 288 -4.18 8.66 45.67
C GLY A 288 -5.28 7.61 45.70
N PRO A 289 -5.44 6.82 46.78
CA PRO A 289 -6.53 5.87 46.86
C PRO A 289 -7.84 6.66 46.82
N VAL A 290 -8.59 6.52 45.73
CA VAL A 290 -9.97 6.99 45.69
C VAL A 290 -10.76 6.03 46.56
N THR A 291 -11.04 6.47 47.78
CA THR A 291 -11.99 5.80 48.66
C THR A 291 -13.34 5.78 47.98
N VAL A 292 -13.81 4.58 47.61
CA VAL A 292 -15.21 4.36 47.25
C VAL A 292 -16.04 4.66 48.49
N GLY A 293 -16.58 5.89 48.54
CA GLY A 293 -17.56 6.27 49.55
C GLY A 293 -18.81 5.42 49.37
N GLN A 294 -19.06 4.52 50.31
CA GLN A 294 -20.36 3.89 50.51
C GLN A 294 -21.41 4.99 50.66
N ALA A 295 -22.25 5.16 49.64
CA ALA A 295 -23.54 5.80 49.77
C ALA A 295 -24.60 4.71 49.97
N VAL A 296 -25.34 4.88 51.06
CA VAL A 296 -26.30 3.97 51.67
C VAL A 296 -27.50 3.72 50.75
N ALA A 297 -27.97 2.48 50.72
CA ALA A 297 -29.21 2.06 50.07
C ALA A 297 -30.42 2.73 50.71
N THR A 298 -31.30 3.31 49.88
CA THR A 298 -32.71 3.54 50.23
C THR A 298 -33.58 3.08 49.06
N ASP A 299 -34.58 2.27 49.38
CA ASP A 299 -35.41 1.51 48.44
C ASP A 299 -36.59 2.30 47.84
N LYS A 300 -36.90 1.92 46.57
CA LYS A 300 -38.16 1.99 45.79
C LYS A 300 -38.36 3.13 44.76
N PRO A 301 -39.07 2.86 43.65
CA PRO A 301 -39.08 1.65 42.82
C PRO A 301 -38.66 1.94 41.37
N VAL A 302 -38.25 0.87 40.68
CA VAL A 302 -37.93 0.80 39.26
C VAL A 302 -38.93 1.56 38.40
N GLN A 303 -38.45 2.57 37.67
CA GLN A 303 -38.99 2.94 36.37
C GLN A 303 -37.95 2.58 35.32
N THR A 304 -38.30 1.62 34.48
CA THR A 304 -37.60 1.25 33.26
C THR A 304 -37.48 2.45 32.32
N ALA A 305 -36.25 2.90 32.07
CA ALA A 305 -35.93 3.74 30.92
C ALA A 305 -34.53 3.37 30.39
N ALA A 306 -34.52 3.10 29.08
CA ALA A 306 -33.49 2.54 28.22
C ALA A 306 -32.02 2.90 28.51
N VAL A 307 -31.17 1.88 28.36
CA VAL A 307 -29.71 1.96 28.30
C VAL A 307 -29.30 2.76 27.05
N THR A 308 -28.77 3.97 27.24
CA THR A 308 -28.09 4.74 26.19
C THR A 308 -26.65 4.27 26.10
N GLY A 309 -26.23 3.86 24.90
CA GLY A 309 -24.84 3.49 24.62
C GLY A 309 -23.88 4.67 24.76
N ASP A 310 -22.58 4.39 24.85
CA ASP A 310 -21.55 5.43 24.95
C ASP A 310 -21.36 6.10 23.57
N ILE A 311 -22.00 7.25 23.39
CA ILE A 311 -21.95 8.06 22.16
C ILE A 311 -20.50 8.40 21.77
N LYS A 312 -19.60 8.59 22.74
CA LYS A 312 -18.21 8.94 22.46
C LYS A 312 -17.46 7.74 21.89
N VAL A 313 -17.67 6.55 22.45
CA VAL A 313 -17.15 5.28 21.89
C VAL A 313 -17.73 5.02 20.50
N GLY A 314 -19.01 5.35 20.28
CA GLY A 314 -19.65 5.32 18.98
C GLY A 314 -18.99 6.23 17.94
N GLN A 315 -18.67 7.47 18.33
CA GLN A 315 -17.97 8.44 17.50
C GLN A 315 -16.56 7.95 17.13
N GLU A 316 -15.79 7.47 18.11
CA GLU A 316 -14.44 6.97 17.89
C GLU A 316 -14.43 5.75 16.95
N THR A 317 -15.35 4.81 17.16
CA THR A 317 -15.53 3.63 16.30
C THR A 317 -15.93 4.04 14.88
N PHE A 318 -16.89 4.96 14.75
CA PHE A 318 -17.34 5.47 13.45
C PHE A 318 -16.19 6.16 12.70
N ASN A 319 -15.47 7.08 13.36
CA ASN A 319 -14.39 7.84 12.74
C ASN A 319 -13.16 6.97 12.44
N GLY A 320 -12.91 5.91 13.20
CA GLY A 320 -11.83 4.97 12.95
C GLY A 320 -12.11 3.96 11.82
N THR A 321 -13.39 3.62 11.58
CA THR A 321 -13.74 2.48 10.70
C THR A 321 -14.68 2.84 9.55
N CYS A 322 -15.74 3.61 9.82
CA CYS A 322 -16.79 3.91 8.85
C CYS A 322 -16.51 5.18 8.05
N ALA A 323 -15.84 6.16 8.67
CA ALA A 323 -15.53 7.46 8.09
C ALA A 323 -14.58 7.41 6.88
N HIS A 324 -13.89 6.29 6.65
CA HIS A 324 -13.12 6.08 5.43
C HIS A 324 -13.98 6.26 4.17
N CYS A 325 -15.23 5.79 4.20
CA CYS A 325 -16.18 5.95 3.10
C CYS A 325 -17.20 7.06 3.38
N HIS A 326 -17.67 7.18 4.63
CA HIS A 326 -18.76 8.09 4.99
C HIS A 326 -18.29 9.47 5.48
N GLY A 327 -16.97 9.69 5.47
CA GLY A 327 -16.31 10.90 5.96
C GLY A 327 -16.34 11.05 7.49
N PRO A 328 -15.40 11.82 8.08
CA PRO A 328 -15.38 12.16 9.49
C PRO A 328 -16.67 12.82 9.90
N ASP A 329 -17.13 12.44 11.07
CA ASP A 329 -18.39 12.88 11.65
C ASP A 329 -19.61 12.71 10.73
N ALA A 330 -19.56 11.67 9.89
CA ALA A 330 -20.57 11.27 8.92
C ALA A 330 -20.80 12.28 7.77
N VAL A 331 -19.95 13.30 7.63
CA VAL A 331 -20.04 14.34 6.59
C VAL A 331 -19.38 13.85 5.30
N GLN A 332 -20.08 13.90 4.18
CA GLN A 332 -19.50 13.55 2.88
C GLN A 332 -20.01 14.46 1.75
N ALA A 333 -19.10 14.85 0.85
CA ALA A 333 -19.42 15.67 -0.31
C ALA A 333 -20.38 14.95 -1.28
N GLU A 334 -20.21 13.63 -1.45
CA GLU A 334 -21.17 12.80 -2.17
C GLU A 334 -22.39 12.50 -1.28
N ARG A 335 -23.47 13.22 -1.56
CA ARG A 335 -24.73 13.13 -0.78
C ARG A 335 -25.24 11.70 -0.61
N LYS A 336 -25.01 10.80 -1.57
CA LYS A 336 -25.48 9.40 -1.48
C LYS A 336 -24.88 8.62 -0.31
N ILE A 337 -23.69 8.98 0.13
CA ILE A 337 -22.95 8.31 1.21
C ILE A 337 -22.70 9.21 2.43
N ASP A 338 -23.16 10.47 2.40
CA ASP A 338 -23.30 11.31 3.58
C ASP A 338 -24.36 10.70 4.54
N LEU A 339 -23.93 10.39 5.76
CA LEU A 339 -24.78 9.74 6.75
C LEU A 339 -25.48 10.72 7.72
N ARG A 340 -25.20 12.02 7.64
CA ARG A 340 -26.01 13.06 8.31
C ARG A 340 -27.39 13.22 7.67
N LEU A 341 -27.53 12.69 6.45
CA LEU A 341 -28.78 12.68 5.69
C LEU A 341 -29.61 11.40 5.91
N LEU A 342 -29.22 10.50 6.83
CA LEU A 342 -29.94 9.24 7.06
C LEU A 342 -31.40 9.47 7.47
N LYS A 343 -31.64 10.35 8.44
CA LYS A 343 -32.98 10.70 8.91
C LYS A 343 -33.83 11.34 7.81
N LYS A 344 -33.22 12.19 6.97
CA LYS A 344 -33.90 12.79 5.82
C LYS A 344 -34.23 11.76 4.74
N ARG A 345 -33.41 10.72 4.57
CA ARG A 345 -33.55 9.72 3.52
C ARG A 345 -34.53 8.60 3.89
N TYR A 346 -34.50 8.17 5.14
CA TYR A 346 -35.20 6.96 5.59
C TYR A 346 -36.25 7.23 6.67
N ALA A 347 -36.35 8.46 7.18
CA ALA A 347 -37.33 8.84 8.21
C ALA A 347 -37.35 7.82 9.37
N ASP A 348 -38.50 7.21 9.64
CA ASP A 348 -38.69 6.24 10.72
C ASP A 348 -37.96 4.90 10.46
N ASP A 349 -37.59 4.61 9.21
CA ASP A 349 -36.83 3.40 8.83
C ASP A 349 -35.31 3.56 9.00
N MET A 350 -34.83 4.68 9.57
CA MET A 350 -33.40 4.93 9.75
C MET A 350 -32.71 3.81 10.55
N GLU A 351 -33.31 3.36 11.65
CA GLU A 351 -32.73 2.33 12.52
C GLU A 351 -32.62 0.97 11.81
N SER A 352 -33.73 0.50 11.24
CA SER A 352 -33.78 -0.78 10.54
C SER A 352 -32.84 -0.78 9.32
N THR A 353 -32.75 0.36 8.62
CA THR A 353 -31.85 0.54 7.48
C THR A 353 -30.39 0.54 7.90
N PHE A 354 -30.03 1.20 9.00
CA PHE A 354 -28.68 1.17 9.55
C PHE A 354 -28.30 -0.27 9.88
N TRP A 355 -29.11 -0.96 10.69
CA TRP A 355 -28.79 -2.30 11.16
C TRP A 355 -28.63 -3.29 10.02
N LYS A 356 -29.56 -3.30 9.07
CA LYS A 356 -29.47 -4.18 7.89
C LYS A 356 -28.22 -3.86 7.07
N THR A 357 -27.95 -2.58 6.82
CA THR A 357 -26.84 -2.15 5.96
C THR A 357 -25.48 -2.45 6.60
N VAL A 358 -25.34 -2.26 7.91
CA VAL A 358 -24.08 -2.48 8.62
C VAL A 358 -23.85 -3.97 8.88
N HIS A 359 -24.87 -4.73 9.27
CA HIS A 359 -24.73 -6.18 9.47
C HIS A 359 -24.38 -6.92 8.19
N ASP A 360 -25.15 -6.71 7.12
CA ASP A 360 -25.02 -7.49 5.89
C ASP A 360 -24.05 -6.85 4.88
N GLY A 361 -23.68 -5.58 5.12
CA GLY A 361 -22.87 -4.80 4.21
C GLY A 361 -23.60 -4.46 2.90
N ARG A 362 -22.86 -3.89 1.97
CA ARG A 362 -23.25 -3.74 0.55
C ARG A 362 -22.08 -4.16 -0.34
N PRO A 363 -21.79 -5.47 -0.47
CA PRO A 363 -20.58 -5.95 -1.14
C PRO A 363 -20.44 -5.46 -2.58
N SER A 364 -21.56 -5.40 -3.33
CA SER A 364 -21.59 -4.87 -4.71
C SER A 364 -21.31 -3.36 -4.81
N LYS A 365 -21.29 -2.65 -3.68
CA LYS A 365 -21.00 -1.21 -3.55
C LYS A 365 -19.76 -0.95 -2.69
N GLY A 366 -18.99 -1.99 -2.36
CA GLY A 366 -17.72 -1.87 -1.63
C GLY A 366 -17.82 -1.76 -0.11
N MET A 367 -19.02 -1.83 0.48
CA MET A 367 -19.18 -1.86 1.94
C MET A 367 -19.19 -3.32 2.43
N PRO A 368 -18.24 -3.74 3.29
CA PRO A 368 -18.25 -5.10 3.84
C PRO A 368 -19.35 -5.27 4.89
N ALA A 369 -19.66 -6.52 5.23
CA ALA A 369 -20.49 -6.87 6.37
C ALA A 369 -19.69 -6.65 7.66
N TRP A 370 -20.29 -6.00 8.66
CA TRP A 370 -19.61 -5.62 9.90
C TRP A 370 -20.01 -6.45 11.11
N LYS A 371 -21.03 -7.31 10.97
CA LYS A 371 -21.51 -8.18 12.06
C LYS A 371 -20.49 -9.19 12.58
N ASP A 372 -19.50 -9.53 11.76
CA ASP A 372 -18.43 -10.45 12.12
C ASP A 372 -17.21 -9.71 12.70
N VAL A 373 -17.26 -8.37 12.78
CA VAL A 373 -16.16 -7.49 13.22
C VAL A 373 -16.51 -6.74 14.51
N PHE A 374 -17.76 -6.29 14.64
CA PHE A 374 -18.26 -5.57 15.82
C PHE A 374 -19.43 -6.33 16.44
N SER A 375 -19.52 -6.27 17.76
CA SER A 375 -20.72 -6.70 18.48
C SER A 375 -21.89 -5.74 18.25
N ASP A 376 -23.11 -6.22 18.48
CA ASP A 376 -24.32 -5.39 18.38
C ASP A 376 -24.25 -4.18 19.33
N ASP A 377 -23.68 -4.34 20.53
CA ASP A 377 -23.53 -3.22 21.48
C ASP A 377 -22.59 -2.13 20.95
N GLU A 378 -21.50 -2.51 20.27
CA GLU A 378 -20.59 -1.55 19.62
C GLU A 378 -21.25 -0.85 18.43
N LEU A 379 -22.00 -1.61 17.61
CA LEU A 379 -22.75 -1.04 16.50
C LEU A 379 -23.89 -0.14 16.97
N LYS A 380 -24.50 -0.44 18.12
CA LYS A 380 -25.50 0.40 18.78
C LYS A 380 -24.90 1.72 19.23
N ASN A 381 -23.68 1.72 19.78
CA ASN A 381 -22.97 2.96 20.11
C ASN A 381 -22.74 3.83 18.86
N VAL A 382 -22.33 3.20 17.74
CA VAL A 382 -22.16 3.90 16.45
C VAL A 382 -23.48 4.48 15.95
N TYR A 383 -24.57 3.72 16.07
CA TYR A 383 -25.91 4.20 15.72
C TYR A 383 -26.34 5.40 16.57
N ASP A 384 -26.16 5.31 17.89
CA ASP A 384 -26.49 6.38 18.83
C ASP A 384 -25.70 7.65 18.54
N TYR A 385 -24.42 7.52 18.18
CA TYR A 385 -23.63 8.64 17.69
C TYR A 385 -24.20 9.24 16.40
N LEU A 386 -24.53 8.41 15.40
CA LEU A 386 -25.09 8.90 14.14
C LEU A 386 -26.39 9.68 14.32
N GLN A 387 -27.21 9.32 15.32
CA GLN A 387 -28.42 10.09 15.66
C GLN A 387 -28.09 11.53 16.10
N THR A 388 -26.94 11.76 16.75
CA THR A 388 -26.54 13.10 17.23
C THR A 388 -26.07 14.04 16.13
N VAL A 389 -25.59 13.51 15.00
CA VAL A 389 -25.00 14.30 13.91
C VAL A 389 -25.93 14.47 12.70
N GLN A 390 -27.19 14.05 12.79
CA GLN A 390 -28.16 14.22 11.70
C GLN A 390 -28.41 15.70 11.39
N ASP A 391 -28.46 16.04 10.11
CA ASP A 391 -28.81 17.40 9.68
C ASP A 391 -30.29 17.67 9.97
N THR A 392 -30.55 18.73 10.73
CA THR A 392 -31.88 19.18 11.14
C THR A 392 -32.44 20.30 10.27
N ALA A 393 -31.66 20.81 9.30
CA ALA A 393 -32.08 21.85 8.39
C ALA A 393 -32.85 21.26 7.18
N ASN A 394 -34.05 21.80 6.93
CA ASN A 394 -34.94 21.40 5.83
C ASN A 394 -34.35 21.70 4.45
#